data_AF-A0A645G4N8-F1
#
_entry.id   AF-A0A645G4N8-F1
#
_cell.length_a   1.000
_cell.length_b   1.000
_cell.length_c   1.000
_cell.angle_alpha   90.00
_cell.angle_beta   90.00
_cell.angle_gamma   90.00
#
_symmetry.space_group_name_H-M   'P 1'
#
loop_
_entity.id
_entity.type
_entity.pdbx_description
1 polymer ?
#
loop_
_entity_poly.entity_id
_entity_poly.type
_entity_poly.pdbx_seq_one_letter_code
_entity_poly.pdbx_strand_id
1 'polypeptide(L)' 'MVKIFDKGNLVYTSPTVMEIREYSLNERKKLWPEVLRLQNPHAYYVDLSHKLWELKEALLHEYSSVFEE' A
#
# COMPACT_ATOMS: atom_id res chain seq x y z
N MET A 1 1.32 8.77 1.49
CA MET A 1 1.69 8.39 2.87
C MET A 1 1.76 9.64 3.73
N VAL A 2 1.47 9.54 5.04
CA VAL A 2 1.57 10.64 6.01
C VAL A 2 2.86 10.48 6.81
N LYS A 3 3.59 11.58 7.03
CA LYS A 3 4.87 11.58 7.74
C LYS A 3 4.63 11.55 9.25
N ILE A 4 5.21 10.57 9.94
CA ILE A 4 5.07 10.41 11.40
C ILE A 4 6.24 11.06 12.15
N PHE A 5 7.46 10.80 11.68
CA PHE A 5 8.68 11.38 12.24
C PHE A 5 9.42 12.21 11.18
N ASP A 6 10.04 13.31 11.63
CA ASP A 6 10.96 14.10 10.83
C ASP A 6 12.29 14.26 11.55
N LYS A 7 13.35 13.65 11.00
CA LYS A 7 14.71 13.70 11.56
C LYS A 7 14.74 13.33 13.05
N GLY A 8 13.99 12.29 13.44
CA GLY A 8 13.88 11.84 14.83
C GLY A 8 12.85 12.58 15.68
N ASN A 9 12.25 13.66 15.19
CA ASN A 9 11.19 14.39 15.90
C ASN A 9 9.81 13.85 15.54
N LEU A 10 8.95 13.58 16.53
CA LEU A 10 7.55 13.24 16.30
C LEU A 10 6.81 14.47 15.76
N VAL A 11 6.39 14.44 14.50
CA VAL A 11 5.66 15.54 13.83
C VAL A 11 4.18 15.23 13.61
N TYR A 12 3.76 14.00 13.90
CA TYR A 12 2.38 13.57 13.79
C TYR A 12 1.67 13.56 15.14
N THR A 13 0.48 14.14 15.16
CA THR A 13 -0.42 14.08 16.31
C THR A 13 -1.25 12.81 16.24
N SER A 14 -1.09 11.92 17.23
CA SER A 14 -1.88 10.70 17.29
C SER A 14 -3.35 11.03 17.57
N PRO A 15 -4.29 10.57 16.72
CA PRO A 15 -5.71 10.68 17.01
C PRO A 15 -6.07 9.80 18.20
N THR A 16 -7.21 10.10 18.81
CA THR A 16 -7.82 9.28 19.86
C THR A 16 -8.32 7.96 19.28
N VAL A 17 -8.49 6.94 20.14
CA VAL A 17 -9.01 5.63 19.73
C VAL A 17 -10.39 5.73 19.08
N MET A 18 -11.22 6.68 19.53
CA MET A 18 -12.55 6.89 18.97
C MET A 18 -12.50 7.48 17.56
N GLU A 19 -11.60 8.42 17.31
CA GLU A 19 -11.37 8.97 15.96
C GLU A 19 -10.81 7.91 15.02
N ILE A 20 -9.90 7.05 15.49
CA ILE A 20 -9.37 5.94 14.69
C ILE A 20 -10.49 4.96 14.30
N ARG A 21 -11.36 4.61 15.25
CA ARG A 21 -12.52 3.74 15.00
C ARG A 21 -13.44 4.34 13.94
N GLU A 22 -13.82 5.61 14.09
CA GLU A 22 -14.73 6.29 13.16
C GLU A 22 -14.11 6.40 11.77
N TYR A 23 -12.83 6.75 11.67
CA TYR A 23 -12.08 6.77 10.42
C TYR A 23 -12.11 5.40 9.72
N SER A 24 -11.78 4.32 10.45
CA SER A 24 -11.79 2.96 9.90
C SER A 24 -13.18 2.54 9.40
N LEU A 25 -14.24 2.84 10.15
CA LEU A 25 -15.61 2.56 9.73
C LEU A 25 -16.00 3.31 8.46
N ASN A 26 -15.56 4.55 8.32
CA ASN A 26 -15.86 5.38 7.15
C ASN A 26 -15.05 4.96 5.91
N GLU A 27 -13.78 4.63 6.06
CA GLU A 27 -12.98 4.09 4.95
C GLU A 27 -13.52 2.74 4.48
N ARG A 28 -13.95 1.87 5.40
CA ARG A 28 -14.52 0.56 5.06
C ARG A 28 -15.76 0.68 4.18
N LYS A 29 -16.59 1.71 4.37
CA LYS A 29 -17.79 1.97 3.54
C LYS A 29 -17.45 2.31 2.09
N LYS A 30 -16.22 2.76 1.79
CA LYS A 30 -15.77 3.12 0.44
C LYS A 30 -15.36 1.89 -0.38
N LEU A 31 -15.10 0.76 0.28
CA LEU A 31 -14.71 -0.48 -0.39
C LEU A 31 -15.93 -1.18 -0.98
N TRP A 32 -15.72 -1.85 -2.11
CA TRP A 32 -16.77 -2.64 -2.75
C TRP A 32 -17.16 -3.86 -1.90
N PRO A 33 -18.48 -4.18 -1.79
CA PRO A 33 -18.96 -5.30 -0.98
C PRO A 33 -18.29 -6.65 -1.31
N GLU A 34 -17.92 -6.86 -2.56
CA GLU A 34 -17.31 -8.09 -3.07
C GLU A 34 -15.93 -8.35 -2.48
N VAL A 35 -15.17 -7.28 -2.20
CA VAL A 35 -13.85 -7.32 -1.54
C VAL A 35 -14.01 -7.56 -0.04
N LEU A 36 -15.15 -7.17 0.54
CA LEU A 36 -15.46 -7.32 1.97
C LEU A 36 -16.06 -8.68 2.35
N ARG A 37 -16.27 -9.59 1.39
CA ARG A 37 -16.85 -10.92 1.65
C ARG A 37 -15.91 -11.75 2.53
N LEU A 38 -16.48 -12.46 3.51
CA LEU A 38 -15.72 -13.36 4.40
C LEU A 38 -15.25 -14.63 3.68
N GLN A 39 -16.02 -15.10 2.70
CA GLN A 39 -15.69 -16.27 1.89
C GLN A 39 -15.49 -15.83 0.44
N ASN A 40 -14.38 -16.27 -0.15
CA ASN A 40 -14.00 -15.97 -1.53
C ASN A 40 -14.10 -14.46 -1.86
N PRO A 41 -13.39 -13.57 -1.12
CA PRO A 41 -13.37 -12.15 -1.42
C PRO A 41 -12.84 -11.90 -2.83
N HIS A 42 -13.36 -10.86 -3.48
CA HIS A 42 -12.79 -10.41 -4.73
C HIS A 42 -11.38 -9.85 -4.49
N ALA A 43 -10.43 -10.18 -5.36
CA ALA A 43 -9.07 -9.67 -5.26
C ALA A 43 -9.06 -8.13 -5.44
N TYR A 44 -8.37 -7.42 -4.54
CA TYR A 44 -8.15 -5.99 -4.71
C TYR A 44 -6.85 -5.78 -5.50
N TYR A 45 -6.97 -5.26 -6.72
CA TYR A 45 -5.82 -5.05 -7.59
C TYR A 45 -4.96 -3.89 -7.10
N VAL A 46 -3.65 -4.13 -7.05
CA VAL A 46 -2.64 -3.10 -6.75
C VAL A 46 -1.66 -3.11 -7.91
N ASP A 47 -1.85 -2.16 -8.82
CA ASP A 47 -1.06 -2.08 -10.04
C ASP A 47 0.16 -1.17 -9.88
N LEU A 48 1.19 -1.46 -10.66
CA LEU A 48 2.35 -0.60 -10.77
C LEU A 48 2.07 0.48 -11.81
N SER A 49 2.48 1.71 -11.49
CA SER A 49 2.59 2.73 -12.54
C SER A 49 3.58 2.26 -13.60
N HIS A 50 3.35 2.59 -14.86
CA HIS A 50 4.20 2.17 -15.97
C HIS A 50 5.70 2.39 -15.70
N LYS A 51 6.09 3.58 -15.23
CA LYS A 51 7.49 3.90 -14.89
C LYS A 51 8.09 2.97 -13.83
N LEU A 52 7.30 2.59 -12.82
CA LEU A 52 7.76 1.69 -11.75
C LEU A 52 7.88 0.25 -12.25
N TRP A 53 6.96 -0.16 -13.12
CA TRP A 53 7.04 -1.45 -13.78
C TRP A 53 8.28 -1.53 -14.67
N GLU A 54 8.53 -0.53 -15.52
CA GLU A 54 9.74 -0.46 -16.37
C GLU A 54 11.02 -0.50 -15.53
N LEU A 55 11.07 0.25 -14.42
CA LEU A 55 12.20 0.22 -13.51
C LEU A 55 12.44 -1.18 -12.94
N LYS A 56 11.37 -1.87 -12.53
CA LYS A 56 11.46 -3.24 -12.02
C LYS A 56 12.01 -4.18 -13.10
N GLU A 57 11.46 -4.16 -14.30
CA GLU A 57 11.89 -5.04 -15.38
C GLU A 57 13.35 -4.75 -15.79
N ALA A 58 13.73 -3.47 -15.88
CA ALA A 58 15.10 -3.07 -16.17
C ALA A 58 16.11 -3.64 -15.15
N LEU A 59 15.80 -3.52 -13.85
CA LEU A 59 16.64 -4.10 -12.79
C LEU A 59 16.68 -5.64 -12.89
N LEU A 60 15.54 -6.30 -13.13
CA LEU A 60 15.53 -7.76 -13.28
C LEU A 60 16.40 -8.22 -14.44
N HIS A 61 16.33 -7.54 -15.60
CA HIS A 61 17.17 -7.85 -16.75
C HIS A 61 18.66 -7.62 -16.49
N GLU A 62 19.01 -6.50 -15.85
CA GLU A 62 20.38 -6.15 -15.50
C GLU A 62 21.03 -7.27 -14.66
N TYR A 63 20.38 -7.68 -13.57
CA TYR A 63 20.94 -8.66 -12.65
C TYR A 63 20.73 -10.12 -13.08
N SER A 64 19.73 -10.45 -13.91
CA SER A 64 19.55 -11.81 -14.40
C SER A 64 20.67 -12.25 -15.34
N SER A 65 21.25 -11.31 -16.10
CA SER A 65 22.39 -11.59 -16.99
C SER A 65 23.70 -11.92 -16.25
N VAL A 66 23.78 -11.59 -14.96
CA VAL A 66 24.96 -11.81 -14.10
C VAL A 66 25.02 -13.25 -13.54
N PHE A 67 23.92 -14.02 -13.61
CA PHE A 67 23.85 -15.39 -13.08
C PHE A 67 23.93 -16.49 -14.15
N GLU A 68 24.15 -16.12 -15.42
CA GLU A 68 24.32 -17.06 -16.54
C GLU A 68 25.80 -17.26 -16.98
N GLU A 69 26.76 -16.61 -16.32
CA GLU A 69 28.22 -16.92 -16.37
C GLU A 69 28.67 -17.72 -15.14
#